data_AF-T0S323-F1
#
_entry.id   AF-T0S323-F1
#
_cell.length_a   1.000
_cell.length_b   1.000
_cell.length_c   1.000
_cell.angle_alpha   90.00
_cell.angle_beta   90.00
_cell.angle_gamma   90.00
#
_symmetry.space_group_name_H-M   'P 1'
#
loop_
_entity.id
_entity.type
_entity.pdbx_description
1 polymer ?
#
loop_
_entity_poly.entity_id
_entity_poly.type
_entity_poly.pdbx_seq_one_letter_code
_entity_poly.pdbx_strand_id
1 'polypeptide(L)'
;MTPTATRLWCEAQSAMAVLTQPHLARCIFAYQSSALSMALALTFRRLKAALARNPALVVADGAPFRGYVLCKLVEARQTALALELLRCFSAPYALRLAAIDDASVYAIDNAVRTQNVELLRRLLERGFGKSSTAAMDTAAANGSVIMLKLLHEYRSDGCTKVAFQAASEHRHTHALAFLRRYRPLDVNVQPPRRVTGGFLPPELARAVGSGSMMPQPSDTMQCVVQ
;
A
#
# COMPACT_ATOMS: atom_id res chain seq x y z
N MET A 1 -15.64 -48.07 34.40
CA MET A 1 -16.59 -47.36 33.50
C MET A 1 -15.95 -46.05 33.07
N THR A 2 -15.35 -46.01 31.89
CA THR A 2 -14.88 -44.77 31.23
C THR A 2 -15.57 -44.69 29.87
N PRO A 3 -16.74 -44.03 29.75
CA PRO A 3 -17.52 -43.97 28.52
C PRO A 3 -16.95 -42.99 27.47
N THR A 4 -15.70 -42.56 27.64
CA THR A 4 -15.09 -41.48 26.86
C THR A 4 -14.57 -41.94 25.50
N ALA A 5 -14.03 -43.16 25.40
CA ALA A 5 -13.45 -43.66 24.15
C ALA A 5 -14.49 -43.88 23.05
N THR A 6 -15.65 -44.46 23.35
CA THR A 6 -16.69 -44.75 22.35
C THR A 6 -17.38 -43.50 21.82
N ARG A 7 -17.55 -42.46 22.66
CA ARG A 7 -18.12 -41.17 22.21
C ARG A 7 -17.19 -40.42 21.25
N LEU A 8 -15.89 -40.38 21.55
CA LEU A 8 -14.90 -39.73 20.69
C LEU A 8 -14.82 -40.37 19.29
N TRP A 9 -15.00 -41.69 19.20
CA TRP A 9 -15.00 -42.41 17.92
C TRP A 9 -16.27 -42.14 17.10
N CYS A 10 -17.44 -42.07 17.73
CA CYS A 10 -18.69 -41.68 17.04
C CYS A 10 -18.67 -40.20 16.58
N GLU A 11 -18.10 -39.31 17.38
CA GLU A 11 -17.93 -37.89 17.04
C GLU A 11 -16.94 -37.70 15.87
N ALA A 12 -15.84 -38.46 15.84
CA ALA A 12 -14.88 -38.43 14.74
C ALA A 12 -15.46 -38.96 13.42
N GLN A 13 -16.31 -40.00 13.47
CA GLN A 13 -17.01 -40.51 12.28
C GLN A 13 -18.01 -39.51 11.71
N SER A 14 -18.74 -38.78 12.58
CA SER A 14 -19.70 -37.77 12.15
C SER A 14 -18.99 -36.53 11.57
N ALA A 15 -17.84 -36.13 12.12
CA ALA A 15 -17.01 -35.08 11.53
C ALA A 15 -16.42 -35.51 10.16
N MET A 16 -15.95 -36.75 10.02
CA MET A 16 -15.41 -37.25 8.76
C MET A 16 -16.49 -37.36 7.67
N ALA A 17 -17.71 -37.78 8.02
CA ALA A 17 -18.85 -37.84 7.10
C ALA A 17 -19.26 -36.46 6.56
N VAL A 18 -19.08 -35.42 7.37
CA VAL A 18 -19.32 -34.02 6.97
C VAL A 18 -18.21 -33.53 6.01
N LEU A 19 -16.96 -33.95 6.22
CA LEU A 19 -15.81 -33.59 5.38
C LEU A 19 -15.72 -34.36 4.05
N THR A 20 -16.37 -35.51 3.92
CA THR A 20 -16.37 -36.31 2.69
C THR A 20 -17.45 -35.90 1.69
N GLN A 21 -18.44 -35.10 2.12
CA GLN A 21 -19.45 -34.56 1.22
C GLN A 21 -18.86 -33.41 0.39
N PRO A 22 -18.81 -33.48 -0.95
CA PRO A 22 -18.04 -32.54 -1.77
C PRO A 22 -18.56 -31.09 -1.68
N HIS A 23 -19.86 -30.90 -1.48
CA HIS A 23 -20.45 -29.56 -1.31
C HIS A 23 -20.22 -29.00 0.09
N LEU A 24 -20.35 -29.81 1.14
CA LEU A 24 -20.07 -29.40 2.51
C LEU A 24 -18.58 -29.21 2.78
N ALA A 25 -17.72 -30.06 2.24
CA ALA A 25 -16.27 -29.87 2.25
C ALA A 25 -15.88 -28.57 1.56
N ARG A 26 -16.47 -28.23 0.41
CA ARG A 26 -16.25 -26.93 -0.24
C ARG A 26 -16.75 -25.77 0.60
N CYS A 27 -17.88 -25.89 1.29
CA CYS A 27 -18.38 -24.85 2.20
C CYS A 27 -17.52 -24.71 3.47
N ILE A 28 -17.08 -25.82 4.05
CA ILE A 28 -16.24 -25.88 5.26
C ILE A 28 -14.84 -25.38 4.94
N PHE A 29 -14.21 -25.82 3.85
CA PHE A 29 -12.92 -25.29 3.42
C PHE A 29 -13.01 -23.87 2.84
N ALA A 30 -14.19 -23.42 2.36
CA ALA A 30 -14.43 -22.00 2.06
C ALA A 30 -14.59 -21.15 3.33
N TYR A 31 -14.99 -21.74 4.46
CA TYR A 31 -15.08 -21.08 5.78
C TYR A 31 -13.81 -21.25 6.65
N GLN A 32 -13.01 -22.29 6.39
CA GLN A 32 -11.75 -22.61 7.09
C GLN A 32 -10.53 -21.92 6.47
N SER A 33 -10.71 -20.88 5.65
CA SER A 33 -9.63 -19.92 5.44
C SER A 33 -9.47 -19.05 6.69
N SER A 34 -8.94 -19.64 7.76
CA SER A 34 -8.41 -19.01 8.97
C SER A 34 -8.80 -17.53 9.17
N ALA A 35 -9.85 -17.26 9.97
CA ALA A 35 -10.07 -15.97 10.65
C ALA A 35 -10.14 -14.70 9.78
N LEU A 36 -10.69 -14.76 8.56
CA LEU A 36 -10.92 -13.57 7.73
C LEU A 36 -12.38 -13.09 7.82
N SER A 37 -12.60 -11.78 7.95
CA SER A 37 -13.91 -11.15 7.95
C SER A 37 -14.62 -11.36 6.62
N MET A 38 -15.95 -11.38 6.66
CA MET A 38 -16.79 -11.51 5.46
C MET A 38 -16.45 -10.45 4.40
N ALA A 39 -16.17 -9.21 4.85
CA ALA A 39 -15.75 -8.13 3.98
C ALA A 39 -14.44 -8.47 3.25
N LEU A 40 -13.44 -8.96 3.97
CA LEU A 40 -12.16 -9.36 3.40
C LEU A 40 -12.33 -10.56 2.44
N ALA A 41 -13.12 -11.57 2.80
CA ALA A 41 -13.43 -12.70 1.91
C ALA A 41 -14.09 -12.25 0.58
N LEU A 42 -15.00 -11.29 0.63
CA LEU A 42 -15.62 -10.71 -0.57
C LEU A 42 -14.61 -9.93 -1.42
N THR A 43 -13.68 -9.18 -0.80
CA THR A 43 -12.62 -8.49 -1.57
C THR A 43 -11.71 -9.48 -2.29
N PHE A 44 -11.33 -10.59 -1.64
CA PHE A 44 -10.58 -11.67 -2.28
C PHE A 44 -11.33 -12.24 -3.49
N ARG A 45 -12.63 -12.53 -3.34
CA ARG A 45 -13.45 -13.05 -4.43
C ARG A 45 -13.54 -12.06 -5.60
N ARG A 46 -13.77 -10.78 -5.32
CA ARG A 46 -13.87 -9.71 -6.34
C ARG A 46 -12.55 -9.54 -7.09
N LEU A 47 -11.43 -9.44 -6.37
CA LEU A 47 -10.12 -9.24 -6.98
C LEU A 47 -9.65 -10.49 -7.74
N LYS A 48 -9.97 -11.70 -7.24
CA LYS A 48 -9.70 -12.95 -7.97
C LYS A 48 -10.46 -13.02 -9.29
N ALA A 49 -11.72 -12.58 -9.31
CA ALA A 49 -12.52 -12.51 -10.54
C ALA A 49 -11.97 -11.47 -11.52
N ALA A 50 -11.54 -10.29 -11.03
CA ALA A 50 -10.90 -9.26 -11.86
C ALA A 50 -9.56 -9.73 -12.45
N LEU A 51 -8.82 -10.58 -11.71
CA LEU A 51 -7.56 -11.17 -12.14
C LEU A 51 -7.68 -12.37 -13.08
N ALA A 52 -8.89 -12.79 -13.47
CA ALA A 52 -9.05 -13.84 -14.50
C ALA A 52 -8.35 -13.48 -15.82
N ARG A 53 -8.04 -12.19 -16.04
CA ARG A 53 -7.27 -11.68 -17.19
C ARG A 53 -5.74 -11.81 -17.05
N ASN A 54 -5.22 -12.02 -15.83
CA ASN A 54 -3.78 -12.12 -15.51
C ASN A 54 -3.48 -13.43 -14.73
N PRO A 55 -3.43 -14.59 -15.41
CA PRO A 55 -3.35 -15.90 -14.75
C PRO A 55 -2.05 -16.12 -13.95
N ALA A 56 -0.96 -15.40 -14.26
CA ALA A 56 0.34 -15.54 -13.60
C ALA A 56 0.31 -15.31 -12.08
N LEU A 57 -0.66 -14.55 -11.58
CA LEU A 57 -0.79 -14.21 -10.16
C LEU A 57 -1.64 -15.22 -9.37
N VAL A 58 -2.41 -16.05 -10.08
CA VAL A 58 -3.38 -16.98 -9.49
C VAL A 58 -2.82 -18.40 -9.35
N VAL A 59 -1.80 -18.76 -10.15
CA VAL A 59 -1.40 -20.15 -10.39
C VAL A 59 -0.20 -20.63 -9.57
N ALA A 60 0.73 -19.77 -9.16
CA ALA A 60 2.02 -20.23 -8.62
C ALA A 60 2.08 -20.42 -7.09
N ASP A 61 1.56 -19.47 -6.31
CA ASP A 61 1.52 -19.50 -4.85
C ASP A 61 0.47 -18.48 -4.37
N GLY A 62 -0.31 -18.76 -3.33
CA GLY A 62 -1.31 -17.80 -2.84
C GLY A 62 -0.72 -16.49 -2.27
N ALA A 63 0.59 -16.47 -1.97
CA ALA A 63 1.30 -15.35 -1.34
C ALA A 63 1.39 -14.06 -2.21
N PRO A 64 1.79 -14.11 -3.50
CA PRO A 64 1.72 -12.96 -4.40
C PRO A 64 0.31 -12.40 -4.56
N PHE A 65 -0.70 -13.28 -4.63
CA PHE A 65 -2.10 -12.84 -4.69
C PHE A 65 -2.52 -12.08 -3.43
N ARG A 66 -2.21 -12.62 -2.24
CA ARG A 66 -2.50 -11.94 -0.97
C ARG A 66 -1.76 -10.60 -0.85
N GLY A 67 -0.51 -10.53 -1.33
CA GLY A 67 0.24 -9.29 -1.38
C GLY A 67 -0.39 -8.26 -2.33
N TYR A 68 -0.89 -8.70 -3.49
CA TYR A 68 -1.65 -7.85 -4.39
C TYR A 68 -2.95 -7.33 -3.74
N VAL A 69 -3.71 -8.20 -3.06
CA VAL A 69 -4.91 -7.79 -2.33
C VAL A 69 -4.55 -6.73 -1.27
N LEU A 70 -3.47 -6.93 -0.52
CA LEU A 70 -3.00 -5.95 0.45
C LEU A 70 -2.69 -4.60 -0.22
N CYS A 71 -1.93 -4.58 -1.31
CA CYS A 71 -1.65 -3.37 -2.09
C CYS A 71 -2.95 -2.64 -2.51
N LYS A 72 -3.96 -3.37 -3.00
CA LYS A 72 -5.25 -2.79 -3.40
C LYS A 72 -6.09 -2.30 -2.22
N LEU A 73 -6.05 -2.97 -1.07
CA LEU A 73 -6.72 -2.50 0.14
C LEU A 73 -6.10 -1.18 0.63
N VAL A 74 -4.77 -1.07 0.60
CA VAL A 74 -4.07 0.16 0.99
C VAL A 74 -4.36 1.30 0.00
N GLU A 75 -4.36 1.02 -1.31
CA GLU A 75 -4.74 1.98 -2.35
C GLU A 75 -6.18 2.49 -2.15
N ALA A 76 -7.12 1.59 -1.86
CA ALA A 76 -8.52 1.91 -1.56
C ALA A 76 -8.74 2.53 -0.17
N ARG A 77 -7.66 2.79 0.60
CA ARG A 77 -7.69 3.32 1.98
C ARG A 77 -8.48 2.46 2.98
N GLN A 78 -8.66 1.18 2.70
CA GLN A 78 -9.33 0.20 3.58
C GLN A 78 -8.34 -0.32 4.63
N THR A 79 -7.85 0.58 5.48
CA THR A 79 -6.77 0.32 6.46
C THR A 79 -7.13 -0.77 7.46
N ALA A 80 -8.38 -0.84 7.91
CA ALA A 80 -8.86 -1.86 8.84
C ALA A 80 -8.73 -3.28 8.26
N LEU A 81 -9.19 -3.48 7.01
CA LEU A 81 -9.09 -4.76 6.30
C LEU A 81 -7.63 -5.09 5.96
N ALA A 82 -6.82 -4.09 5.64
CA ALA A 82 -5.38 -4.29 5.42
C ALA A 82 -4.67 -4.78 6.70
N LEU A 83 -4.96 -4.17 7.86
CA LEU A 83 -4.43 -4.61 9.15
C LEU A 83 -4.94 -5.99 9.56
N GLU A 84 -6.20 -6.30 9.26
CA GLU A 84 -6.78 -7.61 9.46
C GLU A 84 -6.04 -8.67 8.64
N LEU A 85 -5.83 -8.41 7.34
CA LEU A 85 -5.05 -9.28 6.46
C LEU A 85 -3.63 -9.52 7.00
N LEU A 86 -2.98 -8.45 7.45
CA LEU A 86 -1.65 -8.52 8.08
C LEU A 86 -1.64 -9.32 9.39
N ARG A 87 -2.75 -9.36 10.14
CA ARG A 87 -2.87 -10.20 11.36
C ARG A 87 -3.06 -11.66 11.01
N CYS A 88 -3.93 -11.96 10.05
CA CYS A 88 -4.22 -13.33 9.63
C CYS A 88 -3.01 -14.00 8.96
N PHE A 89 -2.17 -13.21 8.27
CA PHE A 89 -0.96 -13.68 7.61
C PHE A 89 0.29 -13.13 8.30
N SER A 90 0.55 -13.61 9.53
CA SER A 90 1.68 -13.12 10.33
C SER A 90 3.05 -13.57 9.81
N ALA A 91 3.13 -14.71 9.12
CA ALA A 91 4.39 -15.26 8.64
C ALA A 91 4.99 -14.41 7.48
N PRO A 92 6.32 -14.22 7.43
CA PRO A 92 6.96 -13.32 6.45
C PRO A 92 6.77 -13.79 4.99
N TYR A 93 6.72 -15.10 4.76
CA TYR A 93 6.49 -15.68 3.43
C TYR A 93 5.01 -15.72 3.03
N ALA A 94 4.08 -15.40 3.94
CA ALA A 94 2.65 -15.49 3.66
C ALA A 94 2.14 -14.37 2.73
N LEU A 95 2.90 -13.27 2.63
CA LEU A 95 2.61 -12.10 1.81
C LEU A 95 3.84 -11.75 0.99
N ARG A 96 3.73 -11.82 -0.32
CA ARG A 96 4.81 -11.45 -1.23
C ARG A 96 4.34 -10.37 -2.19
N LEU A 97 5.21 -9.40 -2.46
CA LEU A 97 4.91 -8.40 -3.47
C LEU A 97 4.79 -9.07 -4.84
N ALA A 98 3.68 -8.82 -5.51
CA ALA A 98 3.44 -9.33 -6.84
C ALA A 98 4.31 -8.58 -7.86
N ALA A 99 4.84 -9.29 -8.86
CA ALA A 99 5.58 -8.70 -9.98
C ALA A 99 4.59 -8.13 -11.00
N ILE A 100 3.98 -7.00 -10.66
CA ILE A 100 2.99 -6.30 -11.49
C ILE A 100 3.46 -4.87 -11.66
N ASP A 101 3.34 -4.34 -12.86
CA ASP A 101 3.63 -2.94 -13.15
C ASP A 101 2.39 -2.06 -12.88
N ASP A 102 1.94 -2.03 -11.63
CA ASP A 102 0.79 -1.25 -11.17
C ASP A 102 1.23 -0.28 -10.05
N ALA A 103 0.67 0.94 -10.02
CA ALA A 103 0.97 1.94 -9.00
C ALA A 103 0.69 1.47 -7.56
N SER A 104 -0.19 0.49 -7.38
CA SER A 104 -0.49 -0.17 -6.10
C SER A 104 0.73 -0.85 -5.45
N VAL A 105 1.79 -1.13 -6.22
CA VAL A 105 3.05 -1.70 -5.72
C VAL A 105 3.80 -0.74 -4.78
N TYR A 106 3.58 0.58 -4.90
CA TYR A 106 4.07 1.60 -3.97
C TYR A 106 3.22 1.63 -2.69
N ALA A 107 3.11 0.47 -2.02
CA ALA A 107 2.25 0.28 -0.85
C ALA A 107 2.65 1.18 0.32
N ILE A 108 3.94 1.52 0.47
CA ILE A 108 4.42 2.42 1.53
C ILE A 108 3.91 3.85 1.29
N ASP A 109 4.03 4.36 0.06
CA ASP A 109 3.52 5.67 -0.33
C ASP A 109 1.99 5.76 -0.11
N ASN A 110 1.28 4.70 -0.50
CA ASN A 110 -0.16 4.58 -0.28
C ASN A 110 -0.49 4.57 1.21
N ALA A 111 0.27 3.85 2.05
CA ALA A 111 0.07 3.79 3.49
C ALA A 111 0.29 5.15 4.16
N VAL A 112 1.32 5.90 3.78
CA VAL A 112 1.55 7.27 4.29
C VAL A 112 0.37 8.18 3.97
N ARG A 113 -0.21 8.07 2.77
CA ARG A 113 -1.41 8.83 2.38
C ARG A 113 -2.64 8.51 3.23
N THR A 114 -2.71 7.34 3.86
CA THR A 114 -3.81 7.01 4.77
C THR A 114 -3.65 7.61 6.17
N GLN A 115 -2.50 8.23 6.47
CA GLN A 115 -2.16 8.76 7.80
C GLN A 115 -2.26 7.71 8.94
N ASN A 116 -2.23 6.41 8.60
CA ASN A 116 -2.26 5.33 9.58
C ASN A 116 -0.84 4.84 9.91
N VAL A 117 -0.33 5.28 11.05
CA VAL A 117 1.04 4.96 11.53
C VAL A 117 1.21 3.47 11.81
N GLU A 118 0.19 2.79 12.37
CA GLU A 118 0.26 1.37 12.67
C GLU A 118 0.37 0.55 11.39
N LEU A 119 -0.43 0.87 10.38
CA LEU A 119 -0.34 0.22 9.07
C LEU A 119 1.05 0.40 8.46
N LEU A 120 1.58 1.63 8.47
CA LEU A 120 2.92 1.92 7.95
C LEU A 120 3.99 1.11 8.69
N ARG A 121 3.98 1.12 10.03
CA ARG A 121 4.90 0.35 10.87
C ARG A 121 4.87 -1.13 10.51
N ARG A 122 3.68 -1.73 10.42
CA ARG A 122 3.51 -3.16 10.14
C ARG A 122 3.91 -3.58 8.73
N LEU A 123 3.90 -2.65 7.77
CA LEU A 123 4.43 -2.88 6.43
C LEU A 123 5.96 -2.78 6.43
N LEU A 124 6.53 -1.79 7.12
CA LEU A 124 7.97 -1.57 7.23
C LEU A 124 8.68 -2.71 7.99
N GLU A 125 8.14 -3.15 9.12
CA GLU A 125 8.66 -4.29 9.92
C GLU A 125 8.73 -5.58 9.10
N ARG A 126 7.87 -5.73 8.09
CA ARG A 126 7.86 -6.88 7.19
C ARG A 126 8.70 -6.70 5.94
N GLY A 127 9.23 -5.50 5.70
CA GLY A 127 9.88 -5.14 4.44
C GLY A 127 8.94 -5.22 3.22
N PHE A 128 7.62 -5.07 3.43
CA PHE A 128 6.63 -5.26 2.37
C PHE A 128 6.35 -3.97 1.60
N GLY A 129 6.39 -4.04 0.27
CA GLY A 129 6.06 -2.93 -0.63
C GLY A 129 7.26 -2.10 -1.07
N LYS A 130 7.09 -1.38 -2.19
CA LYS A 130 8.04 -0.37 -2.65
C LYS A 130 7.72 0.99 -2.02
N SER A 131 8.74 1.81 -1.92
CA SER A 131 8.67 3.20 -1.49
C SER A 131 9.33 4.10 -2.53
N SER A 132 8.85 5.33 -2.64
CA SER A 132 9.47 6.38 -3.43
C SER A 132 9.74 7.62 -2.57
N THR A 133 10.43 8.61 -3.13
CA THR A 133 10.64 9.90 -2.45
C THR A 133 9.32 10.58 -2.06
N ALA A 134 8.22 10.27 -2.77
CA ALA A 134 6.89 10.79 -2.47
C ALA A 134 6.38 10.35 -1.09
N ALA A 135 6.86 9.24 -0.53
CA ALA A 135 6.48 8.81 0.82
C ALA A 135 6.92 9.85 1.88
N MET A 136 8.19 10.25 1.86
CA MET A 136 8.70 11.25 2.82
C MET A 136 8.11 12.64 2.54
N ASP A 137 7.94 13.01 1.26
CA ASP A 137 7.31 14.28 0.89
C ASP A 137 5.88 14.37 1.43
N THR A 138 5.11 13.28 1.30
CA THR A 138 3.73 13.22 1.79
C THR A 138 3.69 13.23 3.32
N ALA A 139 4.60 12.52 3.99
CA ALA A 139 4.68 12.53 5.45
C ALA A 139 4.99 13.94 6.00
N ALA A 140 5.87 14.68 5.32
CA ALA A 140 6.21 16.06 5.65
C ALA A 140 5.03 17.02 5.40
N ALA A 141 4.32 16.84 4.27
CA ALA A 141 3.15 17.64 3.93
C ALA A 141 2.01 17.50 4.94
N ASN A 142 1.88 16.33 5.55
CA ASN A 142 0.91 16.05 6.63
C ASN A 142 1.43 16.43 8.03
N GLY A 143 2.68 16.86 8.14
CA GLY A 143 3.30 17.24 9.43
C GLY A 143 3.57 16.06 10.36
N SER A 144 3.48 14.82 9.87
CA SER A 144 3.60 13.62 10.69
C SER A 144 5.07 13.25 10.94
N VAL A 145 5.63 13.81 12.03
CA VAL A 145 7.01 13.53 12.47
C VAL A 145 7.23 12.05 12.76
N ILE A 146 6.20 11.35 13.26
CA ILE A 146 6.29 9.92 13.56
C ILE A 146 6.51 9.12 12.28
N MET A 147 5.76 9.43 11.21
CA MET A 147 5.95 8.78 9.91
C MET A 147 7.31 9.12 9.29
N LEU A 148 7.78 10.36 9.41
CA LEU A 148 9.11 10.76 8.95
C LEU A 148 10.23 9.97 9.64
N LYS A 149 10.13 9.78 10.96
CA LYS A 149 11.07 8.96 11.73
C LYS A 149 11.07 7.50 11.26
N LEU A 150 9.89 6.90 11.13
CA LEU A 150 9.75 5.51 10.67
C LEU A 150 10.31 5.33 9.25
N LEU A 151 9.99 6.23 8.33
CA LEU A 151 10.51 6.16 6.96
C LEU A 151 12.02 6.34 6.93
N HIS A 152 12.57 7.27 7.72
CA HIS A 152 14.01 7.51 7.78
C HIS A 152 14.80 6.33 8.35
N GLU A 153 14.25 5.63 9.34
CA GLU A 153 14.90 4.49 10.01
C GLU A 153 14.90 3.24 9.11
N TYR A 154 13.78 2.96 8.44
CA TYR A 154 13.62 1.73 7.65
C TYR A 154 14.04 1.88 6.18
N ARG A 155 14.11 3.09 5.63
CA ARG A 155 14.32 3.34 4.20
C ARG A 155 15.29 4.49 3.93
N SER A 156 16.07 4.33 2.87
CA SER A 156 17.05 5.32 2.40
C SER A 156 16.55 6.18 1.24
N ASP A 157 15.32 5.95 0.72
CA ASP A 157 14.82 6.54 -0.53
C ASP A 157 14.80 8.06 -0.56
N GLY A 158 14.70 8.70 0.61
CA GLY A 158 14.86 10.14 0.78
C GLY A 158 13.66 11.00 0.47
N CYS A 159 13.88 12.31 0.50
CA CYS A 159 12.87 13.32 0.22
C CYS A 159 13.32 14.25 -0.91
N THR A 160 12.38 15.05 -1.41
CA THR A 160 12.64 16.08 -2.40
C THR A 160 12.43 17.46 -1.78
N LYS A 161 12.77 18.52 -2.54
CA LYS A 161 12.46 19.91 -2.20
C LYS A 161 10.99 20.13 -1.84
N VAL A 162 10.09 19.29 -2.39
CA VAL A 162 8.64 19.35 -2.15
C VAL A 162 8.31 19.09 -0.69
N ALA A 163 9.03 18.20 0.01
CA ALA A 163 8.84 17.97 1.44
C ALA A 163 9.03 19.26 2.26
N PHE A 164 10.09 20.02 1.96
CA PHE A 164 10.42 21.26 2.66
C PHE A 164 9.42 22.37 2.34
N GLN A 165 9.04 22.51 1.07
CA GLN A 165 8.04 23.48 0.65
C GLN A 165 6.68 23.20 1.31
N ALA A 166 6.17 21.97 1.20
CA ALA A 166 4.88 21.58 1.76
C ALA A 166 4.85 21.72 3.29
N ALA A 167 5.92 21.32 4.00
CA ALA A 167 6.00 21.49 5.44
C ALA A 167 6.06 22.98 5.85
N SER A 168 6.65 23.85 5.02
CA SER A 168 6.64 25.31 5.24
C SER A 168 5.27 25.93 4.97
N GLU A 169 4.64 25.57 3.86
CA GLU A 169 3.32 26.07 3.44
C GLU A 169 2.24 25.72 4.48
N HIS A 170 2.23 24.47 4.97
CA HIS A 170 1.30 24.01 6.00
C HIS A 170 1.75 24.34 7.43
N ARG A 171 2.83 25.11 7.61
CA ARG A 171 3.38 25.53 8.92
C ARG A 171 3.71 24.37 9.86
N HIS A 172 4.13 23.23 9.31
CA HIS A 172 4.58 22.06 10.06
C HIS A 172 6.03 22.21 10.53
N THR A 173 6.23 23.08 11.51
CA THR A 173 7.54 23.46 12.07
C THR A 173 8.35 22.26 12.57
N HIS A 174 7.69 21.29 13.22
CA HIS A 174 8.37 20.09 13.72
C HIS A 174 8.84 19.15 12.59
N ALA A 175 8.06 19.02 11.51
CA ALA A 175 8.47 18.25 10.34
C ALA A 175 9.65 18.92 9.62
N LEU A 176 9.61 20.25 9.47
CA LEU A 176 10.72 21.03 8.93
C LEU A 176 12.00 20.90 9.76
N ALA A 177 11.89 20.98 11.09
CA ALA A 177 13.03 20.82 11.98
C ALA A 177 13.65 19.41 11.84
N PHE A 178 12.81 18.38 11.73
CA PHE A 178 13.26 17.01 11.47
C PHE A 178 14.01 16.91 10.13
N LEU A 179 13.41 17.40 9.04
CA LEU A 179 14.03 17.34 7.71
C LEU A 179 15.35 18.10 7.64
N ARG A 180 15.43 19.31 8.22
CA ARG A 180 16.68 20.09 8.27
C ARG A 180 17.77 19.40 9.11
N ARG A 181 17.39 18.70 10.17
CA ARG A 181 18.34 18.02 11.06
C ARG A 181 18.90 16.74 10.45
N TYR A 182 18.04 15.92 9.85
CA TYR A 182 18.40 14.58 9.39
C TYR A 182 18.66 14.48 7.89
N ARG A 183 18.09 15.38 7.09
CA ARG A 183 18.13 15.33 5.61
C ARG A 183 18.48 16.70 4.97
N PRO A 184 19.56 17.39 5.39
CA PRO A 184 19.88 18.73 4.89
C PRO A 184 20.21 18.77 3.39
N LEU A 185 20.74 17.66 2.84
CA LEU A 185 21.15 17.57 1.43
C LEU A 185 19.98 17.50 0.45
N ASP A 186 18.81 17.05 0.93
CA ASP A 186 17.64 16.78 0.08
C ASP A 186 16.80 18.03 -0.24
N VAL A 187 17.16 19.17 0.36
CA VAL A 187 16.42 20.43 0.25
C VAL A 187 16.24 20.93 -1.19
N ASN A 188 17.18 20.59 -2.08
CA ASN A 188 17.18 21.02 -3.48
C ASN A 188 16.94 19.86 -4.46
N VAL A 189 16.69 18.64 -3.96
CA VAL A 189 16.44 17.48 -4.83
C VAL A 189 15.13 17.68 -5.56
N GLN A 190 15.18 17.65 -6.89
CA GLN A 190 13.99 17.83 -7.72
C GLN A 190 13.15 16.55 -7.72
N PRO A 191 11.82 16.65 -7.74
CA PRO A 191 10.99 15.47 -7.95
C PRO A 191 11.25 14.88 -9.34
N PRO A 192 11.10 13.55 -9.52
CA PRO A 192 11.29 12.90 -10.81
C PRO A 192 10.39 13.53 -11.89
N ARG A 193 10.98 13.95 -13.03
CA ARG A 193 10.35 14.80 -14.05
C ARG A 193 9.16 14.17 -14.80
N ARG A 194 9.00 12.86 -14.74
CA ARG A 194 7.84 12.13 -15.26
C ARG A 194 7.71 10.84 -14.44
N VAL A 195 6.56 10.64 -13.82
CA VAL A 195 6.15 9.28 -13.50
C VAL A 195 4.84 9.06 -14.23
N THR A 196 4.91 8.42 -15.39
CA THR A 196 3.76 7.76 -16.00
C THR A 196 3.21 6.80 -14.95
N GLY A 197 2.20 7.23 -14.19
CA GLY A 197 1.55 6.45 -13.12
C GLY A 197 2.08 6.64 -11.69
N GLY A 198 3.04 7.54 -11.42
CA GLY A 198 3.47 7.83 -10.05
C GLY A 198 2.66 8.98 -9.49
N PHE A 199 1.75 8.64 -8.59
CA PHE A 199 0.81 9.56 -7.97
C PHE A 199 1.55 10.55 -7.06
N LEU A 200 1.89 11.74 -7.59
CA LEU A 200 2.11 12.90 -6.72
C LEU A 200 0.75 13.23 -6.09
N PRO A 201 0.60 13.20 -4.76
CA PRO A 201 -0.65 13.54 -4.11
C PRO A 201 -1.14 14.91 -4.59
N PRO A 202 -2.45 15.11 -4.81
CA PRO A 202 -2.98 16.41 -5.25
C PRO A 202 -2.61 17.55 -4.29
N GLU A 203 -2.42 17.24 -3.00
CA GLU A 203 -1.92 18.16 -1.97
C GLU A 203 -0.49 18.66 -2.28
N LEU A 204 0.37 17.80 -2.84
CA LEU A 204 1.74 18.13 -3.24
C LEU A 204 1.84 18.68 -4.66
N ALA A 205 0.87 18.40 -5.53
CA ALA A 205 0.83 18.91 -6.89
C ALA A 205 0.74 20.45 -6.93
N ARG A 206 0.13 21.08 -5.93
CA ARG A 206 0.08 22.55 -5.79
C ARG A 206 1.44 23.18 -5.51
N ALA A 207 2.27 22.54 -4.69
CA ALA A 207 3.63 23.00 -4.38
C ALA A 207 4.59 22.90 -5.59
N VAL A 208 4.31 22.00 -6.54
CA VAL A 208 5.10 21.83 -7.78
C VAL A 208 4.61 22.75 -8.90
N GLY A 209 3.35 23.19 -8.87
CA GLY A 209 2.67 23.95 -9.94
C GLY A 209 2.95 25.45 -10.02
N SER A 210 3.78 26.01 -9.15
CA SER A 210 4.16 27.43 -9.13
C SER A 210 5.54 27.70 -9.75
N GLY A 211 5.90 26.94 -10.78
CA GLY A 211 6.91 27.36 -11.75
C GLY A 211 6.20 28.14 -12.86
N SER A 212 6.34 29.46 -12.86
CA SER A 212 5.85 30.39 -13.88
C SER A 212 5.84 29.76 -15.27
N MET A 213 4.64 29.59 -15.83
CA MET A 213 4.49 29.59 -17.28
C MET A 213 4.86 31.01 -17.73
N MET A 214 6.15 31.24 -17.99
CA MET A 214 6.59 32.41 -18.73
C MET A 214 5.86 32.37 -20.08
N PRO A 215 5.10 33.41 -20.46
CA PRO A 215 4.62 33.51 -21.83
C PRO A 215 5.86 33.53 -22.73
N GLN A 216 5.91 32.61 -23.70
CA GLN A 216 6.93 32.63 -24.73
C GLN A 216 6.89 33.99 -25.42
N PRO A 217 8.05 34.64 -25.68
CA PRO A 217 8.05 35.85 -26.47
C PRO A 217 7.45 35.55 -27.84
N SER A 218 6.51 36.39 -28.25
CA SER A 218 5.86 36.38 -29.54
C SER A 218 6.89 36.48 -30.66
N ASP A 219 7.11 35.39 -31.41
CA ASP A 219 7.78 35.45 -32.70
C ASP A 219 6.82 36.06 -33.73
N THR A 220 6.98 37.37 -33.88
CA THR A 220 7.07 38.15 -35.13
C THR A 220 6.38 37.62 -36.40
N MET A 221 5.58 38.56 -36.97
CA MET A 221 5.51 38.89 -38.39
C MET A 221 4.79 37.90 -39.34
N GLN A 222 3.46 38.07 -39.43
CA GLN A 222 2.79 38.04 -40.74
C GLN A 222 2.12 39.40 -40.98
N CYS A 223 2.83 40.28 -41.68
CA CYS A 223 2.24 41.42 -42.38
C CYS A 223 2.39 41.20 -43.88
N VAL A 224 1.30 40.75 -44.49
CA VAL A 224 0.70 41.20 -45.76
C VAL A 224 1.68 41.79 -46.79
N VAL A 225 1.93 41.02 -47.85
CA VAL A 225 2.36 41.54 -49.15
C VAL A 225 1.09 41.98 -49.90
N GLN A 226 1.11 43.22 -50.38
CA GLN A 226 0.12 43.80 -51.30
C GLN A 226 0.15 43.13 -52.67
#